data_AF-A0A1J6IVI9-F1
#
_entry.id   AF-A0A1J6IVI9-F1
#
_cell.length_a   1.000
_cell.length_b   1.000
_cell.length_c   1.000
_cell.angle_alpha   90.00
_cell.angle_beta   90.00
_cell.angle_gamma   90.00
#
_symmetry.space_group_name_H-M   'P 1'
#
loop_
_entity.id
_entity.type
_entity.pdbx_description
1 polymer ?
#
loop_
_entity_poly.entity_id
_entity_poly.type
_entity_poly.pdbx_seq_one_letter_code
_entity_poly.pdbx_strand_id
1 'polypeptide(L)'
;KDLTDPFEIELITNLTTQPNSNCGLYVACFAKYIIEGLPIRVANFDEDGLRARFGILLWHYGRNKQLHGKSSESEAPVVTKKSRRKKRKK
;
A
#
# COMPACT_ATOMS: atom_id res chain seq x y z
N LYS A 1 14.01 -18.34 -18.06
CA LYS A 1 12.68 -18.00 -17.51
C LYS A 1 11.99 -17.22 -18.62
N ASP A 2 11.10 -17.89 -19.33
CA ASP A 2 10.31 -17.27 -20.40
C ASP A 2 9.32 -16.29 -19.79
N LEU A 3 8.90 -15.27 -20.55
CA LEU A 3 7.91 -14.28 -20.08
C LEU A 3 6.55 -14.91 -19.73
N THR A 4 6.30 -16.14 -20.17
CA THR A 4 5.10 -16.92 -19.92
C THR A 4 5.21 -17.84 -18.70
N ASP A 5 6.40 -17.96 -18.12
CA ASP A 5 6.57 -18.78 -16.93
C ASP A 5 5.77 -18.19 -15.77
N PRO A 6 4.97 -18.99 -15.05
CA PRO A 6 4.25 -18.51 -13.89
C PRO A 6 5.21 -18.01 -12.82
N PHE A 7 4.78 -17.01 -12.06
CA PHE A 7 5.52 -16.57 -10.89
C PHE A 7 5.55 -17.67 -9.83
N GLU A 8 6.69 -17.77 -9.15
CA GLU A 8 6.84 -18.63 -7.99
C GLU A 8 6.01 -18.04 -6.84
N ILE A 9 5.20 -18.89 -6.21
CA ILE A 9 4.31 -18.50 -5.12
C ILE A 9 4.87 -19.12 -3.83
N GLU A 10 5.25 -18.26 -2.89
CA GLU A 10 5.72 -18.66 -1.57
C GLU A 10 4.65 -18.34 -0.51
N LEU A 11 4.22 -19.37 0.23
CA LEU A 11 3.30 -19.21 1.37
C LEU A 11 4.11 -19.07 2.66
N ILE A 12 4.00 -17.92 3.32
CA ILE A 12 4.65 -17.67 4.62
C ILE A 12 3.67 -18.03 5.74
N THR A 13 3.88 -19.17 6.41
CA THR A 13 2.96 -19.72 7.43
C THR A 13 3.28 -19.32 8.87
N ASN A 14 4.48 -18.83 9.15
CA ASN A 14 4.96 -18.53 10.51
C ASN A 14 4.69 -17.07 10.94
N LEU A 15 3.56 -16.52 10.50
CA LEU A 15 3.17 -15.13 10.80
C LEU A 15 2.24 -15.07 12.01
N THR A 16 2.22 -13.92 12.68
CA THR A 16 1.27 -13.67 13.76
C THR A 16 -0.14 -13.70 13.20
N THR A 17 -1.01 -14.49 13.83
CA THR A 17 -2.44 -14.44 13.55
C THR A 17 -3.00 -13.13 14.10
N GLN A 18 -3.78 -12.43 13.27
CA GLN A 18 -4.41 -11.17 13.63
C GLN A 18 -5.54 -11.42 14.67
N PRO A 19 -5.43 -10.92 15.92
CA PRO A 19 -6.44 -11.18 16.96
C PRO A 19 -7.68 -10.27 16.85
N ASN A 20 -7.55 -9.08 16.23
CA ASN A 20 -8.56 -8.02 16.19
C ASN A 20 -8.84 -7.56 14.75
N SER A 21 -9.74 -6.60 14.49
CA SER A 21 -10.05 -6.06 13.14
C SER A 21 -8.96 -5.15 12.52
N ASN A 22 -7.67 -5.46 12.73
CA ASN A 22 -6.52 -4.65 12.31
C ASN A 22 -5.88 -5.09 10.97
N CYS A 23 -6.63 -5.73 10.07
CA CYS A 23 -6.08 -6.34 8.85
C CYS A 23 -5.23 -5.39 8.00
N GLY A 24 -5.66 -4.14 7.85
CA GLY A 24 -4.91 -3.13 7.10
C GLY A 24 -3.53 -2.84 7.71
N LEU A 25 -3.39 -2.90 9.03
CA LEU A 25 -2.14 -2.69 9.74
C LEU A 25 -1.14 -3.82 9.46
N TYR A 26 -1.62 -5.05 9.55
CA TYR A 26 -0.82 -6.25 9.27
C TYR A 26 -0.37 -6.29 7.81
N VAL A 27 -1.29 -6.04 6.87
CA VAL A 27 -0.96 -5.98 5.44
C VAL A 27 0.10 -4.92 5.15
N ALA A 28 -0.07 -3.70 5.69
CA ALA A 28 0.89 -2.61 5.49
C ALA A 28 2.26 -2.94 6.10
N CYS A 29 2.30 -3.59 7.26
CA CYS A 29 3.54 -3.95 7.92
C CYS A 29 4.27 -5.09 7.18
N PHE A 30 3.56 -6.12 6.74
CA PHE A 30 4.16 -7.20 5.93
C PHE A 30 4.68 -6.66 4.60
N ALA A 31 3.93 -5.80 3.91
CA ALA A 31 4.39 -5.15 2.69
C ALA A 31 5.69 -4.37 2.94
N LYS A 32 5.76 -3.59 4.02
CA LYS A 32 6.99 -2.87 4.42
C LYS A 32 8.16 -3.83 4.64
N TYR A 33 7.96 -4.93 5.37
CA TYR A 33 9.03 -5.90 5.61
C TYR A 33 9.55 -6.54 4.32
N ILE A 34 8.64 -6.91 3.40
CA ILE A 34 9.01 -7.49 2.11
C ILE A 34 9.80 -6.47 1.26
N ILE A 35 9.31 -5.23 1.18
CA ILE A 35 9.96 -4.17 0.40
C ILE A 35 11.35 -3.82 0.96
N GLU A 36 11.48 -3.74 2.28
CA GLU A 36 12.74 -3.38 2.95
C GLU A 36 13.67 -4.59 3.19
N GLY A 37 13.26 -5.81 2.82
CA GLY A 37 14.01 -7.04 3.08
C GLY A 37 14.21 -7.33 4.57
N LEU A 38 13.32 -6.83 5.43
CA LEU A 38 13.43 -6.98 6.88
C LEU A 38 12.82 -8.30 7.34
N PRO A 39 13.44 -8.97 8.34
CA PRO A 39 12.86 -10.18 8.92
C PRO A 39 11.54 -9.85 9.63
N ILE A 40 10.52 -10.66 9.35
CA ILE A 40 9.20 -10.49 9.97
C ILE A 40 9.28 -10.95 11.43
N ARG A 41 9.37 -9.99 12.36
CA ARG A 41 9.47 -10.27 13.79
C ARG A 41 8.08 -10.51 14.39
N VAL A 42 7.75 -11.79 14.53
CA VAL A 42 6.46 -12.31 15.00
C VAL A 42 6.20 -12.01 16.48
N ALA A 43 7.23 -11.88 17.31
CA ALA A 43 7.06 -11.89 18.77
C ALA A 43 6.58 -10.57 19.40
N ASN A 44 6.77 -9.41 18.76
CA ASN A 44 6.56 -8.09 19.39
C ASN A 44 5.84 -7.11 18.45
N PHE A 45 4.65 -7.48 17.97
CA PHE A 45 3.86 -6.61 17.10
C PHE A 45 3.18 -5.52 17.93
N ASP A 46 3.86 -4.38 18.09
CA ASP A 46 3.29 -3.19 18.75
C ASP A 46 2.26 -2.52 17.83
N GLU A 47 1.01 -2.99 17.93
CA GLU A 47 -0.10 -2.52 17.10
C GLU A 47 -0.32 -1.00 17.25
N ASP A 48 -0.20 -0.48 18.47
CA ASP A 48 -0.43 0.93 18.76
C ASP A 48 0.70 1.80 18.21
N GLY A 49 1.96 1.39 18.41
CA GLY A 49 3.11 2.08 17.83
C GLY A 49 3.10 2.08 16.30
N LEU A 50 2.74 0.96 15.68
CA LEU A 50 2.61 0.88 14.22
C LEU A 50 1.46 1.73 13.70
N ARG A 51 0.30 1.72 14.38
CA ARG A 51 -0.85 2.57 14.02
C ARG A 51 -0.49 4.05 14.12
N ALA A 52 0.19 4.46 15.20
CA ALA A 52 0.66 5.84 15.35
C ALA A 52 1.65 6.21 14.24
N ARG A 53 2.63 5.35 13.96
CA ARG A 53 3.64 5.58 12.90
C ARG A 53 2.99 5.75 11.52
N PHE A 54 2.11 4.81 11.12
CA PHE A 54 1.44 4.90 9.83
C PHE A 54 0.45 6.07 9.78
N GLY A 55 -0.24 6.37 10.88
CA GLY A 55 -1.12 7.53 10.97
C GLY A 55 -0.37 8.85 10.75
N ILE A 56 0.78 9.03 11.40
CA ILE A 56 1.67 10.19 11.22
C ILE A 56 2.14 10.27 9.76
N LEU A 57 2.60 9.16 9.18
CA LEU A 57 3.07 9.11 7.79
C LEU A 57 1.97 9.51 6.80
N LEU A 58 0.78 8.93 6.95
CA LEU A 58 -0.39 9.23 6.10
C LEU A 58 -0.83 10.69 6.24
N TRP A 59 -0.83 11.22 7.47
CA TRP A 59 -1.16 12.61 7.72
C TRP A 59 -0.16 13.57 7.08
N HIS A 60 1.14 13.36 7.26
CA HIS A 60 2.18 14.18 6.63
C HIS A 60 2.10 14.11 5.11
N TYR A 61 1.90 12.92 4.55
CA TYR A 61 1.71 12.75 3.11
C TYR A 61 0.49 13.53 2.61
N GLY A 62 -0.67 13.36 3.26
CA GLY A 62 -1.90 14.07 2.93
C GLY A 62 -1.76 15.59 3.03
N ARG A 63 -1.09 16.09 4.07
CA ARG A 63 -0.77 17.52 4.25
C ARG A 63 0.14 18.04 3.14
N ASN A 64 1.23 17.33 2.83
CA ASN A 64 2.12 17.71 1.74
C ASN A 64 1.42 17.72 0.39
N LYS A 65 0.50 16.77 0.17
CA LYS A 65 -0.33 16.69 -1.04
C LYS A 65 -1.20 17.93 -1.21
N GLN A 66 -1.86 18.37 -0.14
CA GLN A 66 -2.72 19.56 -0.12
C GLN A 66 -1.92 20.85 -0.33
N LEU A 67 -0.78 20.99 0.36
CA LEU A 67 0.03 22.22 0.34
C LEU A 67 0.77 22.42 -0.98
N HIS A 68 1.31 21.34 -1.56
CA HIS A 68 2.20 21.45 -2.71
C HIS A 68 1.55 20.97 -4.02
N GLY A 69 0.26 20.64 -4.00
CA GLY A 69 -0.44 20.08 -5.16
C GLY A 69 0.20 18.80 -5.71
N LYS A 70 1.00 18.10 -4.90
CA LYS A 70 1.76 16.93 -5.35
C LYS A 70 0.77 15.85 -5.79
N SER A 71 0.81 15.49 -7.07
CA SER A 71 0.12 14.27 -7.52
C SER A 71 0.91 13.08 -6.98
N SER A 72 0.21 11.99 -6.63
CA SER A 72 0.92 10.73 -6.44
C SER A 72 1.50 10.35 -7.81
N GLU A 73 2.79 10.08 -7.88
CA GLU A 73 3.36 9.43 -9.04
C GLU A 73 2.69 8.06 -9.12
N SER A 74 1.79 7.92 -10.10
CA SER A 74 1.12 6.66 -10.35
C SER A 74 1.97 5.97 -11.39
N GLU A 75 2.74 4.97 -10.96
CA GLU A 75 3.39 3.99 -11.85
C GLU A 75 2.35 3.13 -12.60
N ALA A 76 1.05 3.28 -12.27
CA ALA A 76 0.00 2.62 -13.01
C ALA A 76 0.02 3.13 -14.46
N PRO A 77 -0.05 2.24 -15.47
CA PRO A 77 -0.14 2.67 -16.85
C PRO A 77 -1.31 3.62 -17.01
N VAL A 78 -1.06 4.79 -17.61
CA VAL A 78 -2.08 5.82 -17.80
C VAL A 78 -3.20 5.27 -18.65
N VAL A 79 -4.28 4.81 -18.02
CA VAL A 79 -5.51 4.49 -18.74
C VAL A 79 -6.09 5.82 -19.21
N THR A 80 -5.93 6.12 -20.50
CA THR A 80 -6.48 7.32 -21.13
C THR A 80 -7.98 7.39 -20.86
N LYS A 81 -8.41 8.31 -19.99
CA LYS A 81 -9.83 8.56 -19.77
C LYS A 81 -10.41 9.15 -21.05
N LYS A 82 -11.23 8.38 -21.78
CA LYS A 82 -12.00 8.88 -22.93
C LYS A 82 -12.73 10.16 -22.51
N SER A 83 -12.50 11.23 -23.25
CA SER A 83 -13.05 12.56 -22.96
C SER A 83 -14.58 12.51 -22.94
N ARG A 84 -15.18 13.01 -21.85
CA ARG A 84 -16.63 13.26 -21.79
C ARG A 84 -16.96 14.35 -22.80
N ARG A 85 -17.44 13.95 -23.97
CA ARG A 85 -17.94 14.84 -25.03
C ARG A 85 -19.13 15.65 -24.47
N LYS A 86 -18.93 16.93 -24.16
CA LYS A 86 -20.02 17.87 -23.82
C LYS A 86 -20.97 17.96 -25.03
N LYS A 87 -22.16 17.35 -24.94
CA LYS A 87 -23.26 17.64 -25.87
C LYS A 87 -23.70 19.09 -25.64
N ARG A 88 -23.39 19.99 -26.57
CA ARG A 88 -24.05 21.30 -26.68
C ARG A 88 -25.52 21.02 -27.06
N LYS A 89 -26.46 21.46 -26.22
CA LYS A 89 -27.87 21.54 -26.59
C LYS A 89 -28.02 22.63 -27.66
N LYS A 90 -28.75 22.30 -28.72
CA LYS A 90 -29.19 23.21 -29.78
C LYS A 90 -30.40 24.00 -29.29
#